data_AF-A0A936U2D5-F1
#
_entry.id   AF-A0A936U2D5-F1
#
_cell.length_a   1.000
_cell.length_b   1.000
_cell.length_c   1.000
_cell.angle_alpha   90.00
_cell.angle_beta   90.00
_cell.angle_gamma   90.00
#
_symmetry.space_group_name_H-M   'P 1'
#
loop_
_entity.id
_entity.type
_entity.pdbx_description
1 polymer ?
#
loop_
_entity_poly.entity_id
_entity_poly.type
_entity_poly.pdbx_seq_one_letter_code
_entity_poly.pdbx_strand_id
1 'polypeptide(L)'
;MGEHEAQLTRWTGLANGNPVASRLARHVAAMAVAKRILHEKLGVPEPEADPLPLLWQAVLQSTVEADRPADALRAVLSWATSQQRRFWGQLKGAPGDDDAPHAGWLGAWSRQAAWPSLAILPTELKSFLARERYDAEAVLRAWEDRGWLKRDAEHRTAKVTVGRRKERCIVITRAAIDSVG
;
A
#
# COMPACT_ATOMS: atom_id res chain seq x y z
N MET A 1 -17.49 -4.27 34.11
CA MET A 1 -16.91 -3.80 32.83
C MET A 1 -15.64 -4.60 32.64
N GLY A 2 -15.70 -5.59 31.74
CA GLY A 2 -14.95 -6.85 31.87
C GLY A 2 -13.53 -6.78 31.33
N GLU A 3 -12.59 -7.48 31.97
CA GLU A 3 -11.14 -7.40 31.69
C GLU A 3 -10.76 -7.67 30.23
N HIS A 4 -11.59 -8.38 29.47
CA HIS A 4 -11.45 -8.52 28.03
C HIS A 4 -11.41 -7.17 27.30
N GLU A 5 -12.21 -6.20 27.73
CA GLU A 5 -12.29 -4.85 27.17
C GLU A 5 -11.02 -4.04 27.46
N ALA A 6 -10.41 -4.23 28.64
CA ALA A 6 -9.11 -3.65 28.99
C ALA A 6 -7.97 -4.24 28.15
N GLN A 7 -7.96 -5.57 27.97
CA GLN A 7 -6.98 -6.23 27.10
C GLN A 7 -7.16 -5.79 25.64
N LEU A 8 -8.40 -5.71 25.16
CA LEU A 8 -8.70 -5.28 23.81
C LEU A 8 -8.20 -3.84 23.55
N THR A 9 -8.45 -2.93 24.48
CA THR A 9 -7.98 -1.54 24.40
C THR A 9 -6.45 -1.49 24.34
N ARG A 10 -5.75 -2.26 25.17
CA ARG A 10 -4.28 -2.35 25.19
C ARG A 10 -3.72 -2.82 23.85
N TRP A 11 -4.17 -3.97 23.35
CA TRP A 11 -3.62 -4.57 22.13
C TRP A 11 -4.01 -3.79 20.87
N THR A 12 -5.18 -3.16 20.86
CA THR A 12 -5.59 -2.28 19.75
C THR A 12 -4.77 -0.99 19.74
N GLY A 13 -4.43 -0.44 20.90
CA GLY A 13 -3.51 0.70 21.00
C GLY A 13 -2.12 0.37 20.45
N LEU A 14 -1.61 -0.82 20.74
CA LEU A 14 -0.33 -1.32 20.20
C LEU A 14 -0.36 -1.54 18.68
N ALA A 15 -1.53 -1.72 18.07
CA ALA A 15 -1.68 -1.89 16.62
C ALA A 15 -1.40 -0.60 15.82
N ASN A 16 -1.35 0.57 16.49
CA ASN A 16 -1.03 1.88 15.93
C ASN A 16 -1.76 2.19 14.60
N GLY A 17 -3.05 1.84 14.52
CA GLY A 17 -3.88 2.11 13.34
C GLY A 17 -3.71 1.13 12.16
N ASN A 18 -2.84 0.12 12.25
CA ASN A 18 -2.75 -0.91 11.20
C ASN A 18 -4.04 -1.79 11.23
N PRO A 19 -4.82 -1.87 10.14
CA PRO A 19 -6.09 -2.59 10.13
C PRO A 19 -5.96 -4.10 10.37
N VAL A 20 -4.88 -4.70 9.85
CA VAL A 20 -4.61 -6.14 10.02
C VAL A 20 -4.19 -6.42 11.45
N ALA A 21 -3.26 -5.62 12.00
CA ALA A 21 -2.85 -5.74 13.40
C ALA A 21 -4.01 -5.48 14.36
N SER A 22 -4.89 -4.52 14.06
CA SER A 22 -6.09 -4.21 14.86
C SER A 22 -7.08 -5.36 14.86
N ARG A 23 -7.24 -6.07 13.73
CA ARG A 23 -8.07 -7.29 13.70
C ARG A 23 -7.44 -8.39 14.56
N LEU A 24 -6.13 -8.59 14.47
CA LEU A 24 -5.41 -9.62 15.22
C LEU A 24 -5.31 -9.31 16.72
N ALA A 25 -5.30 -8.04 17.11
CA ALA A 25 -5.33 -7.58 18.50
C ALA A 25 -6.53 -8.16 19.28
N ARG A 26 -7.69 -8.35 18.64
CA ARG A 26 -8.85 -9.03 19.26
C ARG A 26 -8.54 -10.47 19.68
N HIS A 27 -7.82 -11.22 18.84
CA HIS A 27 -7.44 -12.60 19.15
C HIS A 27 -6.40 -12.66 20.28
N VAL A 28 -5.43 -11.75 20.26
CA VAL A 28 -4.40 -11.66 21.32
C VAL A 28 -5.02 -11.25 22.67
N ALA A 29 -6.00 -10.34 22.66
CA ALA A 29 -6.75 -9.96 23.86
C ALA A 29 -7.51 -11.15 24.47
N ALA A 30 -8.16 -11.98 23.63
CA ALA A 30 -8.82 -13.20 24.10
C ALA A 30 -7.82 -14.21 24.70
N MET A 31 -6.64 -14.38 24.07
CA MET A 31 -5.57 -15.22 24.61
C MET A 31 -5.01 -14.70 25.94
N ALA A 32 -4.94 -13.37 26.13
CA ALA A 32 -4.53 -12.78 27.39
C ALA A 32 -5.51 -13.09 28.54
N VAL A 33 -6.82 -13.08 28.26
CA VAL A 33 -7.84 -13.50 29.23
C VAL A 33 -7.71 -14.99 29.53
N ALA A 34 -7.52 -15.83 28.50
CA ALA A 34 -7.35 -17.27 28.66
C ALA A 34 -6.12 -17.63 29.49
N LYS A 35 -4.96 -17.02 29.20
CA LYS A 35 -3.71 -17.17 29.97
C LYS A 35 -3.97 -16.96 31.46
N ARG A 36 -4.67 -15.88 31.79
CA ARG A 36 -4.97 -15.55 33.18
C ARG A 36 -5.87 -16.59 33.86
N ILE A 37 -6.93 -17.04 33.20
CA ILE A 37 -7.79 -18.11 33.74
C ILE A 37 -6.96 -19.39 33.97
N LEU A 38 -6.10 -19.73 33.02
CA LEU A 38 -5.25 -20.93 33.07
C LEU A 38 -4.33 -20.91 34.31
N HIS A 39 -3.63 -19.80 34.53
CA HIS A 39 -2.62 -19.72 35.59
C HIS A 39 -3.22 -19.34 36.95
N GLU A 40 -4.15 -18.37 37.00
CA GLU A 40 -4.71 -17.89 38.28
C GLU A 40 -5.87 -18.73 38.80
N LYS A 41 -6.70 -19.31 37.92
CA LYS A 41 -7.91 -20.05 38.32
C LYS A 41 -7.73 -21.56 38.27
N LEU A 42 -7.00 -22.05 37.28
CA LEU A 42 -6.76 -23.48 37.11
C LEU A 42 -5.41 -23.94 37.68
N GLY A 43 -4.56 -23.00 38.11
CA GLY A 43 -3.28 -23.31 38.76
C GLY A 43 -2.25 -23.94 37.83
N VAL A 44 -2.41 -23.79 36.51
CA VAL A 44 -1.39 -24.26 35.55
C VAL A 44 -0.14 -23.41 35.77
N PRO A 45 1.06 -23.99 35.91
CA PRO A 45 2.28 -23.22 36.08
C PRO A 45 2.51 -22.23 34.92
N GLU A 46 3.02 -21.04 35.25
CA GLU A 46 3.42 -20.08 34.21
C GLU A 46 4.66 -20.58 33.46
N PRO A 47 4.71 -20.39 32.13
CA PRO A 47 5.93 -20.63 31.37
C PRO A 47 7.04 -19.65 31.80
N GLU A 48 8.30 -20.05 31.65
CA GLU A 48 9.46 -19.19 31.99
C GLU A 48 9.47 -17.85 31.23
N ALA A 49 8.88 -17.81 30.04
CA ALA A 49 8.74 -16.60 29.24
C ALA A 49 7.26 -16.40 28.82
N ASP A 50 6.80 -15.15 28.85
CA ASP A 50 5.45 -14.80 28.40
C ASP A 50 5.33 -14.97 26.87
N PRO A 51 4.45 -15.86 26.37
CA PRO A 51 4.29 -16.05 24.93
C PRO A 51 3.54 -14.90 24.25
N LEU A 52 2.79 -14.07 24.98
CA LEU A 52 1.96 -13.02 24.37
C LEU A 52 2.78 -11.90 23.70
N PRO A 53 3.85 -11.37 24.31
CA PRO A 53 4.77 -10.45 23.64
C PRO A 53 5.42 -11.05 22.38
N LEU A 54 5.82 -12.33 22.42
CA LEU A 54 6.44 -13.02 21.28
C LEU A 54 5.44 -13.19 20.13
N LEU A 55 4.21 -13.62 20.46
CA LEU A 55 3.12 -13.69 19.51
C LEU A 55 2.82 -12.32 18.88
N TRP A 56 2.83 -11.26 19.69
CA TRP A 56 2.61 -9.91 19.19
C TRP A 56 3.71 -9.45 18.24
N GLN A 57 4.98 -9.76 18.54
CA GLN A 57 6.08 -9.50 17.61
C GLN A 57 5.88 -10.25 16.28
N ALA A 58 5.46 -11.51 16.31
CA ALA A 58 5.17 -12.28 15.09
C ALA A 58 4.00 -11.67 14.30
N VAL A 59 2.96 -11.17 14.99
CA VAL A 59 1.86 -10.41 14.37
C VAL A 59 2.40 -9.17 13.67
N LEU A 60 3.22 -8.36 14.34
CA LEU A 60 3.79 -7.15 13.75
C LEU A 60 4.68 -7.47 12.53
N GLN A 61 5.54 -8.49 12.61
CA GLN A 61 6.36 -8.93 11.48
C GLN A 61 5.50 -9.37 10.29
N SER A 62 4.46 -10.18 10.54
CA SER A 62 3.52 -10.59 9.49
C SER A 62 2.75 -9.41 8.89
N THR A 63 2.52 -8.32 9.64
CA THR A 63 1.83 -7.13 9.12
C THR A 63 2.70 -6.28 8.21
N VAL A 64 4.03 -6.29 8.42
CA VAL A 64 5.00 -5.65 7.52
C VAL A 64 5.06 -6.41 6.20
N GLU A 65 5.11 -7.75 6.25
CA GLU A 65 4.99 -8.61 5.05
C GLU A 65 3.60 -8.55 4.40
N ALA A 66 2.57 -8.13 5.15
CA ALA A 66 1.19 -8.04 4.68
C ALA A 66 0.77 -6.65 4.18
N ASP A 67 1.60 -5.60 4.23
CA ASP A 67 1.29 -4.31 3.60
C ASP A 67 1.50 -4.35 2.07
N ARG A 68 0.84 -5.35 1.47
CA ARG A 68 0.85 -5.67 0.06
C ARG A 68 0.51 -4.46 -0.84
N PRO A 69 -0.37 -3.52 -0.46
CA PRO A 69 -0.55 -2.28 -1.21
C PRO A 69 0.69 -1.37 -1.22
N ALA A 70 1.41 -1.23 -0.09
CA ALA A 70 2.64 -0.46 -0.05
C ALA A 70 3.74 -1.12 -0.89
N ASP A 71 3.87 -2.45 -0.80
CA ASP A 71 4.83 -3.22 -1.60
C ASP A 71 4.53 -3.13 -3.10
N ALA A 72 3.25 -3.22 -3.48
CA ALA A 72 2.83 -2.99 -4.86
C ALA A 72 3.22 -1.60 -5.36
N LEU A 73 3.13 -0.57 -4.50
CA LEU A 73 3.49 0.79 -4.89
C LEU A 73 5.00 0.91 -5.10
N ARG A 74 5.82 0.33 -4.21
CA ARG A 74 7.29 0.26 -4.39
C ARG A 74 7.67 -0.47 -5.67
N ALA A 75 7.01 -1.59 -5.96
CA ALA A 75 7.23 -2.35 -7.19
C ALA A 75 6.88 -1.53 -8.44
N VAL A 76 5.74 -0.83 -8.43
CA VAL A 76 5.34 0.07 -9.52
C VAL A 76 6.33 1.22 -9.70
N LEU A 77 6.85 1.80 -8.62
CA LEU A 77 7.85 2.87 -8.69
C LEU A 77 9.16 2.37 -9.27
N SER A 78 9.65 1.22 -8.82
CA SER A 78 10.85 0.57 -9.38
C SER A 78 10.70 0.25 -10.88
N TRP A 79 9.51 -0.24 -11.27
CA TRP A 79 9.21 -0.47 -12.66
C TRP A 79 9.16 0.83 -13.48
N ALA A 80 8.48 1.85 -12.98
CA ALA A 80 8.36 3.14 -13.67
C ALA A 80 9.73 3.84 -13.81
N THR A 81 10.58 3.79 -12.78
CA THR A 81 11.95 4.33 -12.85
C THR A 81 12.80 3.58 -13.87
N SER A 82 12.65 2.26 -14.02
CA SER A 82 13.33 1.47 -15.05
C SER A 82 12.84 1.75 -16.48
N GLN A 83 11.64 2.30 -16.63
CA GLN A 83 10.97 2.57 -17.91
C GLN A 83 10.74 4.07 -18.14
N GLN A 84 11.53 4.96 -17.53
CA GLN A 84 11.32 6.42 -17.57
C GLN A 84 11.09 6.97 -18.99
N ARG A 85 11.82 6.47 -19.99
CA ARG A 85 11.68 6.90 -21.39
C ARG A 85 10.29 6.62 -21.99
N ARG A 86 9.51 5.69 -21.43
CA ARG A 86 8.14 5.40 -21.86
C ARG A 86 7.10 6.22 -21.11
N PHE A 87 7.51 7.20 -20.32
CA PHE A 87 6.62 8.20 -19.71
C PHE A 87 6.75 9.54 -20.42
N TRP A 88 5.62 10.07 -20.85
CA TRP A 88 5.56 11.40 -21.44
C TRP A 88 6.02 12.44 -20.42
N GLY A 89 6.89 13.37 -20.85
CA GLY A 89 7.51 14.37 -19.98
C GLY A 89 8.89 13.99 -19.40
N GLN A 90 9.38 12.76 -19.63
CA GLN A 90 10.72 12.32 -19.21
C GLN A 90 11.79 12.37 -20.33
N LEU A 91 11.42 12.39 -21.61
CA LEU A 91 12.36 12.60 -22.71
C LEU A 91 12.79 14.08 -22.80
N LYS A 92 14.07 14.32 -23.13
CA LYS A 92 14.61 15.64 -23.52
C LYS A 92 14.57 15.75 -25.05
N GLY A 93 14.09 16.88 -25.59
CA GLY A 93 14.39 17.29 -26.97
C GLY A 93 13.19 17.84 -27.75
N ALA A 94 13.32 19.09 -28.21
CA ALA A 94 12.61 19.80 -29.28
C ALA A 94 11.05 19.79 -29.41
N PRO A 95 10.45 20.92 -29.82
CA PRO A 95 9.05 20.96 -30.25
C PRO A 95 8.92 20.17 -31.56
N GLY A 96 8.57 18.89 -31.47
CA GLY A 96 8.44 18.01 -32.63
C GLY A 96 8.82 16.54 -32.42
N ASP A 97 9.24 16.10 -31.23
CA ASP A 97 9.54 14.69 -30.96
C ASP A 97 8.26 13.83 -31.07
N ASP A 98 7.99 13.38 -32.30
CA ASP A 98 6.85 12.56 -32.74
C ASP A 98 7.13 11.06 -32.61
N ASP A 99 8.32 10.66 -32.17
CA ASP A 99 8.67 9.26 -31.98
C ASP A 99 8.13 8.76 -30.64
N ALA A 100 6.83 8.45 -30.63
CA ALA A 100 6.26 7.58 -29.62
C ALA A 100 7.15 6.34 -29.48
N PRO A 101 7.45 5.86 -28.25
CA PRO A 101 8.23 4.65 -28.06
C PRO A 101 7.63 3.52 -28.91
N HIS A 102 8.44 2.66 -29.52
CA HIS A 102 7.93 1.54 -30.33
C HIS A 102 6.94 0.65 -29.56
N ALA A 103 7.07 0.57 -28.23
CA ALA A 103 6.18 -0.16 -27.33
C ALA A 103 5.05 0.70 -26.72
N GLY A 104 4.82 1.90 -27.24
CA GLY A 104 3.84 2.86 -26.73
C GLY A 104 4.22 3.53 -25.40
N TRP A 105 3.40 4.51 -25.02
CA TRP A 105 3.51 5.22 -23.75
C TRP A 105 2.92 4.40 -22.60
N LEU A 106 3.57 4.43 -21.44
CA LEU A 106 3.05 3.88 -20.18
C LEU A 106 2.19 4.89 -19.40
N GLY A 107 2.31 6.17 -19.74
CA GLY A 107 1.61 7.27 -19.07
C GLY A 107 2.41 8.56 -19.12
N ALA A 108 2.28 9.39 -18.10
CA ALA A 108 2.98 10.67 -18.00
C ALA A 108 3.68 10.84 -16.64
N TRP A 109 4.88 11.40 -16.68
CA TRP A 109 5.66 11.69 -15.50
C TRP A 109 6.48 12.96 -15.73
N SER A 110 6.24 13.99 -14.93
CA SER A 110 6.96 15.26 -15.07
C SER A 110 8.42 15.14 -14.66
N ARG A 111 9.33 15.74 -15.43
CA ARG A 111 10.76 15.88 -15.13
C ARG A 111 11.09 16.96 -14.11
N GLN A 112 10.12 17.79 -13.72
CA GLN A 112 10.37 18.90 -12.79
C GLN A 112 10.77 18.34 -11.42
N ALA A 113 11.72 19.00 -10.74
CA ALA A 113 12.26 18.53 -9.45
C ALA A 113 11.16 18.26 -8.39
N ALA A 114 10.08 19.04 -8.44
CA ALA A 114 8.93 18.92 -7.55
C ALA A 114 7.75 18.17 -8.19
N TRP A 115 7.98 17.26 -9.15
CA TRP A 115 6.91 16.63 -9.93
C TRP A 115 5.75 16.15 -9.04
N PRO A 116 4.51 16.55 -9.34
CA PRO A 116 3.40 16.44 -8.38
C PRO A 116 2.79 15.04 -8.31
N SER A 117 2.99 14.22 -9.34
CA SER A 117 2.35 12.91 -9.48
C SER A 117 2.97 12.05 -10.59
N LEU A 118 2.79 10.74 -10.48
CA LEU A 118 3.08 9.74 -11.51
C LEU A 118 1.75 9.25 -12.12
N ALA A 119 1.54 9.46 -13.42
CA ALA A 119 0.34 9.01 -14.11
C ALA A 119 0.65 7.80 -14.97
N ILE A 120 -0.11 6.71 -14.80
CA ILE A 120 0.08 5.44 -15.52
C ILE A 120 -1.24 5.07 -16.20
N LEU A 121 -1.17 4.58 -17.44
CA LEU A 121 -2.33 4.05 -18.14
C LEU A 121 -2.93 2.86 -17.35
N PRO A 122 -4.25 2.78 -17.18
CA PRO A 122 -4.88 1.75 -16.37
C PRO A 122 -4.58 0.33 -16.85
N THR A 123 -4.53 0.13 -18.17
CA THR A 123 -4.21 -1.16 -18.80
C THR A 123 -2.81 -1.63 -18.45
N GLU A 124 -1.82 -0.73 -18.59
CA GLU A 124 -0.41 -1.03 -18.29
C GLU A 124 -0.19 -1.30 -16.80
N LEU A 125 -0.80 -0.48 -15.94
CA LEU A 125 -0.70 -0.65 -14.49
C LEU A 125 -1.32 -1.96 -14.03
N LYS A 126 -2.54 -2.29 -14.49
CA LYS A 126 -3.19 -3.55 -14.13
C LYS A 126 -2.41 -4.76 -14.64
N SER A 127 -1.85 -4.67 -15.85
CA SER A 127 -1.04 -5.74 -16.43
C SER A 127 0.26 -5.96 -15.65
N PHE A 128 0.93 -4.87 -15.26
CA PHE A 128 2.09 -4.92 -14.38
C PHE A 128 1.76 -5.56 -13.03
N LEU A 129 0.72 -5.08 -12.35
CA LEU A 129 0.31 -5.61 -11.04
C LEU A 129 -0.02 -7.10 -11.12
N ALA A 130 -0.76 -7.53 -12.14
CA ALA A 130 -1.08 -8.94 -12.33
C ALA A 130 0.18 -9.80 -12.58
N ARG A 131 1.14 -9.31 -13.39
CA ARG A 131 2.40 -9.99 -13.65
C ARG A 131 3.24 -10.17 -12.39
N GLU A 132 3.26 -9.16 -11.53
CA GLU A 132 3.91 -9.20 -10.21
C GLU A 132 3.07 -9.91 -9.13
N ARG A 133 2.00 -10.62 -9.52
CA ARG A 133 1.12 -11.41 -8.64
C ARG A 133 0.40 -10.57 -7.57
N TYR A 134 0.11 -9.32 -7.87
CA TYR A 134 -0.82 -8.49 -7.10
C TYR A 134 -2.24 -8.60 -7.67
N ASP A 135 -3.24 -8.56 -6.78
CA ASP A 135 -4.62 -8.32 -7.19
C ASP A 135 -4.77 -6.82 -7.49
N ALA A 136 -4.87 -6.49 -8.77
CA ALA A 136 -4.90 -5.11 -9.22
C ALA A 136 -6.10 -4.32 -8.66
N GLU A 137 -7.29 -4.93 -8.55
CA GLU A 137 -8.46 -4.21 -8.04
C GLU A 137 -8.38 -4.02 -6.52
N ALA A 138 -7.90 -5.03 -5.79
CA ALA A 138 -7.69 -4.90 -4.35
C ALA A 138 -6.64 -3.83 -4.02
N VAL A 139 -5.52 -3.81 -4.76
CA VAL A 139 -4.47 -2.80 -4.60
C VAL A 139 -4.98 -1.40 -4.94
N LEU A 140 -5.68 -1.24 -6.06
CA LEU A 140 -6.20 0.06 -6.48
C LEU A 140 -7.26 0.61 -5.51
N ARG A 141 -8.11 -0.26 -4.94
CA ARG A 141 -9.05 0.12 -3.86
C ARG A 141 -8.30 0.56 -2.62
N ALA A 142 -7.31 -0.22 -2.17
CA ALA A 142 -6.52 0.12 -1.00
C ALA A 142 -5.77 1.46 -1.17
N TRP A 143 -5.23 1.75 -2.36
CA TRP A 143 -4.60 3.04 -2.64
C TRP A 143 -5.61 4.19 -2.66
N GLU A 144 -6.81 3.96 -3.18
CA GLU A 144 -7.91 4.92 -3.15
C GLU A 144 -8.33 5.24 -1.70
N ASP A 145 -8.52 4.22 -0.86
CA ASP A 145 -8.88 4.37 0.55
C ASP A 145 -7.81 5.12 1.35
N ARG A 146 -6.53 4.98 0.97
CA ARG A 146 -5.38 5.68 1.56
C ARG A 146 -5.18 7.10 1.02
N GLY A 147 -5.99 7.56 0.05
CA GLY A 147 -5.80 8.85 -0.60
C GLY A 147 -4.53 8.95 -1.45
N TRP A 148 -3.99 7.81 -1.88
CA TRP A 148 -2.75 7.74 -2.68
C TRP A 148 -2.97 8.07 -4.16
N LEU A 149 -4.23 8.12 -4.59
CA LEU A 149 -4.63 8.41 -5.96
C LEU A 149 -5.30 9.78 -6.08
N LYS A 150 -4.93 10.54 -7.11
CA LYS A 150 -5.69 11.72 -7.53
C LYS A 150 -6.89 11.26 -8.37
N ARG A 151 -8.09 11.53 -7.87
CA ARG A 151 -9.36 11.15 -8.49
C ARG A 151 -9.98 12.29 -9.28
N ASP A 152 -10.81 11.91 -10.24
CA ASP A 152 -11.82 12.76 -10.85
C ASP A 152 -13.16 12.49 -10.13
N ALA A 153 -14.11 13.43 -10.14
CA ALA A 153 -15.28 13.43 -9.24
C ALA A 153 -16.02 12.06 -9.18
N GLU A 154 -16.17 11.40 -10.34
CA GLU A 154 -16.89 10.13 -10.46
C GLU A 154 -15.97 8.92 -10.68
N HIS A 155 -14.66 9.11 -10.83
CA HIS A 155 -13.78 8.06 -11.31
C HIS A 155 -12.41 8.02 -10.62
N ARG A 156 -11.91 6.80 -10.38
CA ARG A 156 -10.55 6.56 -9.85
C ARG A 156 -9.43 7.07 -10.78
N THR A 157 -9.75 7.30 -12.06
CA THR A 157 -8.82 7.82 -13.07
C THR A 157 -9.01 9.32 -13.29
N ALA A 158 -7.92 10.03 -13.58
CA ALA A 158 -7.96 11.43 -14.00
C ALA A 158 -7.44 11.61 -15.43
N LYS A 159 -7.93 12.61 -16.16
CA LYS A 159 -7.44 12.95 -17.51
C LYS A 159 -6.06 13.61 -17.41
N VAL A 160 -5.06 13.01 -18.06
CA VAL A 160 -3.68 13.51 -18.13
C VAL A 160 -3.23 13.52 -19.58
N THR A 161 -2.45 14.53 -19.96
CA THR A 161 -1.85 14.57 -21.30
C THR A 161 -0.70 13.56 -21.38
N VAL A 162 -0.84 12.59 -22.28
CA VAL A 162 0.18 11.57 -22.61
C VAL A 162 0.46 11.70 -24.11
N GLY A 163 1.66 12.13 -24.47
CA GLY A 163 1.96 12.53 -25.84
C GLY A 163 1.11 13.74 -26.26
N ARG A 164 0.40 13.62 -27.39
CA ARG A 164 -0.50 14.65 -27.95
C ARG A 164 -1.98 14.44 -27.62
N ARG A 165 -2.32 13.47 -26.76
CA ARG A 165 -3.71 13.12 -26.42
C ARG A 165 -3.96 13.24 -24.91
N LYS A 166 -5.21 13.50 -24.54
CA LYS A 166 -5.66 13.40 -23.14
C LYS A 166 -6.19 12.00 -22.89
N GLU A 167 -5.46 11.24 -22.09
CA GLU A 167 -5.79 9.87 -21.72
C GLU A 167 -6.24 9.82 -20.26
N ARG A 168 -7.08 8.83 -19.91
CA ARG A 168 -7.44 8.59 -18.51
C ARG A 168 -6.38 7.71 -17.86
N CYS A 169 -5.73 8.22 -16.83
CA CYS A 169 -4.66 7.56 -16.12
C CYS A 169 -5.04 7.31 -14.66
N ILE A 170 -4.44 6.29 -14.06
CA ILE A 170 -4.33 6.20 -12.61
C ILE A 170 -3.19 7.13 -12.20
N VAL A 171 -3.51 8.13 -11.37
CA VAL A 171 -2.56 9.19 -11.00
C VAL A 171 -2.16 9.01 -9.55
N ILE A 172 -0.95 8.52 -9.32
CA ILE A 172 -0.36 8.31 -8.01
C ILE A 172 0.21 9.64 -7.53
N THR A 173 -0.17 10.08 -6.33
CA THR A 173 0.26 11.36 -5.77
C THR A 173 1.70 11.30 -5.28
N ARG A 174 2.38 12.45 -5.25
CA ARG A 174 3.72 12.53 -4.67
C ARG A 174 3.74 12.11 -3.20
N ALA A 175 2.74 12.51 -2.42
CA ALA A 175 2.60 12.14 -1.01
C ALA A 175 2.54 10.61 -0.80
N ALA A 176 1.87 9.87 -1.69
CA ALA A 176 1.85 8.42 -1.64
C ALA A 176 3.26 7.83 -1.82
N ILE A 177 4.01 8.39 -2.77
CA ILE A 177 5.34 7.93 -3.15
C ILE A 177 6.33 8.20 -2.03
N ASP A 178 6.25 9.38 -1.41
CA ASP A 178 7.06 9.72 -0.24
C ASP A 178 6.66 8.92 1.02
N SER A 179 5.43 8.38 1.08
CA SER A 179 4.99 7.54 2.22
C SER A 179 5.53 6.12 2.21
N VAL A 180 6.05 5.65 1.06
CA VAL A 180 6.55 4.28 0.89
C VAL A 180 8.06 4.20 0.60
N GLY A 181 8.70 5.33 0.31
CA GLY A 181 10.14 5.48 0.07
C GLY A 181 10.88 5.93 1.31
#